data_AF-A0A8J1U5Z3-F1
#
_entry.id   AF-A0A8J1U5Z3-F1
#
_cell.length_a   1.000
_cell.length_b   1.000
_cell.length_c   1.000
_cell.angle_alpha   90.00
_cell.angle_beta   90.00
_cell.angle_gamma   90.00
#
_symmetry.space_group_name_H-M   'P 1'
#
loop_
_entity.id
_entity.type
_entity.pdbx_description
1 polymer ?
#
loop_
_entity_poly.entity_id
_entity_poly.type
_entity_poly.pdbx_seq_one_letter_code
_entity_poly.pdbx_strand_id
1 'polypeptide(L)'
;SLKKGNANNTSYSVKKNDVHNILHNMKRNPMDNRKGMELISRLLQNWPRDKPKAFIYFLLQDEESRMVKFWRALSSFDKFFNLKYNYPIIIFHERNFRETIKSKIQSKTNSPIIFQQIEFVIPNFIIRSKLEAKVCGAGIGYRHMCRFHAKLLAEHQLMQNFDYYLRLDDDSLILKPISYDIFRHLRDNKYTYGYLLTTMESPICAGGLWEGTQRFIQKKNITPQFYPTWPKYKIFYNNFEVSSTSIWRTDAYASYIDYIDRMGAIFYARWGDAPIKTLGLSLFVSWRQIIEMPNISYRHQNMQTRW
;
A
#
# COMPACT_ATOMS: atom_id res chain seq x y z
N SER A 1 15.52 -24.20 -60.56
CA SER A 1 14.08 -23.95 -60.39
C SER A 1 13.83 -23.42 -58.99
N LEU A 2 13.48 -22.14 -58.91
CA LEU A 2 13.23 -21.38 -57.68
C LEU A 2 12.00 -21.93 -56.94
N LYS A 3 12.14 -22.33 -55.67
CA LYS A 3 10.99 -22.55 -54.77
C LYS A 3 10.69 -21.25 -54.01
N LYS A 4 9.62 -20.56 -54.45
CA LYS A 4 8.75 -19.70 -53.62
C LYS A 4 8.25 -20.59 -52.46
N GLY A 5 8.22 -20.23 -51.18
CA GLY A 5 7.74 -19.00 -50.56
C GLY A 5 6.62 -19.43 -49.60
N ASN A 6 6.78 -19.22 -48.29
CA ASN A 6 5.67 -18.99 -47.35
C ASN A 6 6.22 -18.47 -46.02
N ALA A 7 6.05 -17.16 -45.82
CA ALA A 7 6.24 -16.49 -44.55
C ALA A 7 5.01 -16.73 -43.67
N ASN A 8 5.21 -17.34 -42.50
CA ASN A 8 4.18 -17.45 -41.47
C ASN A 8 3.97 -16.07 -40.84
N ASN A 9 2.94 -15.38 -41.32
CA ASN A 9 2.45 -14.13 -40.76
C ASN A 9 1.45 -14.46 -39.64
N THR A 10 1.91 -14.66 -38.41
CA THR A 10 1.02 -14.78 -37.24
C THR A 10 0.52 -13.40 -36.82
N SER A 11 -0.59 -12.98 -37.43
CA SER A 11 -1.40 -11.86 -36.93
C SER A 11 -1.94 -12.22 -35.56
N TYR A 12 -1.53 -11.48 -34.52
CA TYR A 12 -2.18 -11.52 -33.21
C TYR A 12 -3.62 -10.98 -33.35
N SER A 13 -4.57 -11.87 -33.61
CA SER A 13 -5.99 -11.53 -33.53
C SER A 13 -6.38 -11.42 -32.06
N VAL A 14 -6.49 -10.19 -31.55
CA VAL A 14 -7.18 -9.94 -30.28
C VAL A 14 -8.61 -10.44 -30.45
N LYS A 15 -8.99 -11.46 -29.69
CA LYS A 15 -10.34 -12.03 -29.77
C LYS A 15 -11.35 -10.94 -29.38
N LYS A 16 -12.41 -10.76 -30.17
CA LYS A 16 -13.52 -9.82 -29.90
C LYS A 16 -14.09 -9.92 -28.46
N ASN A 17 -13.92 -11.06 -27.80
CA ASN A 17 -14.34 -11.31 -26.42
C ASN A 17 -13.50 -10.55 -25.37
N ASP A 18 -12.23 -10.22 -25.64
CA ASP A 18 -11.38 -9.49 -24.70
C ASP A 18 -11.75 -7.99 -24.67
N VAL A 19 -12.12 -7.42 -25.82
CA VAL A 19 -12.57 -6.03 -25.93
C VAL A 19 -13.93 -5.84 -25.24
N HIS A 20 -14.81 -6.84 -25.32
CA HIS A 20 -16.12 -6.77 -24.65
C HIS A 20 -16.00 -6.85 -23.12
N ASN A 21 -15.08 -7.65 -22.59
CA ASN A 21 -14.78 -7.70 -21.15
C ASN A 21 -14.12 -6.41 -20.63
N ILE A 22 -13.22 -5.81 -21.41
CA ILE A 22 -12.59 -4.52 -21.08
C ILE A 22 -13.64 -3.39 -21.05
N LEU A 23 -14.55 -3.33 -22.03
CA LEU A 23 -15.63 -2.34 -22.08
C LEU A 23 -16.70 -2.56 -21.00
N HIS A 24 -16.99 -3.81 -20.63
CA HIS A 24 -17.92 -4.12 -19.54
C HIS A 24 -17.34 -3.75 -18.17
N ASN A 25 -16.03 -3.94 -17.96
CA ASN A 25 -15.33 -3.53 -16.74
C ASN A 25 -15.21 -1.99 -16.62
N MET A 26 -15.05 -1.26 -17.72
CA MET A 26 -15.05 0.21 -17.69
C MET A 26 -16.39 0.85 -17.33
N LYS A 27 -17.52 0.18 -17.57
CA LYS A 27 -18.86 0.66 -17.17
C LYS A 27 -19.18 0.43 -15.69
N ARG A 28 -18.50 -0.52 -15.03
CA ARG A 28 -18.65 -0.82 -13.59
C ARG A 28 -17.61 -0.14 -12.70
N ASN A 29 -16.58 0.48 -13.28
CA ASN A 29 -15.54 1.16 -12.53
C ASN A 29 -16.10 2.47 -11.93
N PRO A 30 -15.99 2.70 -10.60
CA PRO A 30 -16.41 3.94 -9.97
C PRO A 30 -15.89 5.17 -10.72
N MET A 31 -16.69 6.25 -10.77
CA MET A 31 -16.33 7.47 -11.48
C MET A 31 -15.00 8.05 -10.98
N ASP A 32 -14.78 8.00 -9.66
CA ASP A 32 -13.51 8.40 -9.03
C ASP A 32 -12.32 7.64 -9.59
N ASN A 33 -12.46 6.33 -9.77
CA ASN A 33 -11.37 5.49 -10.28
C ASN A 33 -11.01 5.87 -11.71
N ARG A 34 -12.01 6.07 -12.58
CA ARG A 34 -11.77 6.51 -13.97
C ARG A 34 -11.10 7.89 -14.03
N LYS A 35 -11.71 8.89 -13.36
CA LYS A 35 -11.16 10.26 -13.29
C LYS A 35 -9.74 10.27 -12.71
N GLY A 36 -9.52 9.46 -11.66
CA GLY A 36 -8.22 9.36 -11.02
C GLY A 36 -7.15 8.78 -11.94
N MET A 37 -7.45 7.71 -12.67
CA MET A 37 -6.50 7.13 -13.64
C MET A 37 -6.22 8.05 -14.83
N GLU A 38 -7.22 8.81 -15.29
CA GLU A 38 -7.02 9.84 -16.32
C GLU A 38 -6.07 10.93 -15.81
N LEU A 39 -6.27 11.42 -14.58
CA LEU A 39 -5.39 12.41 -13.95
C LEU A 39 -3.97 11.86 -13.79
N ILE A 40 -3.82 10.62 -13.33
CA ILE A 40 -2.51 9.96 -13.21
C ILE A 40 -1.82 9.86 -14.56
N SER A 41 -2.53 9.46 -15.61
CA SER A 41 -1.97 9.39 -16.95
C SER A 41 -1.44 10.75 -17.41
N ARG A 42 -2.20 11.83 -17.18
CA ARG A 42 -1.75 13.21 -17.51
C ARG A 42 -0.55 13.66 -16.67
N LEU A 43 -0.54 13.33 -15.38
CA LEU A 43 0.58 13.63 -14.48
C LEU A 43 1.85 12.91 -14.94
N LEU A 44 1.75 11.63 -15.30
CA LEU A 44 2.90 10.83 -15.71
C LEU A 44 3.45 11.23 -17.07
N GLN A 45 2.59 11.69 -18.00
CA GLN A 45 3.03 12.25 -19.29
C GLN A 45 3.91 13.50 -19.11
N ASN A 46 3.63 14.30 -18.08
CA ASN A 46 4.36 15.54 -17.79
C ASN A 46 5.28 15.40 -16.57
N TRP A 47 5.65 14.18 -16.19
CA TRP A 47 6.44 13.94 -14.99
C TRP A 47 7.88 14.46 -15.17
N PRO A 48 8.44 15.24 -14.22
CA PRO A 48 9.82 15.72 -14.34
C PRO A 48 10.81 14.56 -14.43
N ARG A 49 11.72 14.59 -15.40
CA ARG A 49 12.65 13.47 -15.70
C ARG A 49 13.45 13.01 -14.48
N ASP A 50 13.95 13.96 -13.68
CA ASP A 50 14.81 13.64 -12.53
C ASP A 50 14.06 13.43 -11.21
N LYS A 51 12.73 13.56 -11.21
CA LYS A 51 11.89 13.34 -10.03
C LYS A 51 11.48 11.86 -9.97
N PRO A 52 11.74 11.13 -8.88
CA PRO A 52 11.22 9.76 -8.70
C PRO A 52 9.72 9.67 -9.01
N LYS A 53 9.24 8.65 -9.71
CA LYS A 53 7.80 8.46 -9.89
C LYS A 53 7.22 7.90 -8.60
N ALA A 54 6.57 8.74 -7.81
CA ALA A 54 6.03 8.33 -6.53
C ALA A 54 4.69 8.99 -6.22
N PHE A 55 3.95 8.37 -5.30
CA PHE A 55 2.72 8.92 -4.76
C PHE A 55 2.71 8.81 -3.23
N ILE A 56 1.96 9.69 -2.58
CA ILE A 56 1.57 9.53 -1.18
C ILE A 56 0.17 8.96 -1.15
N TYR A 57 -0.15 8.12 -0.17
CA TYR A 57 -1.54 7.74 0.02
C TYR A 57 -2.00 7.76 1.46
N PHE A 58 -3.30 8.00 1.59
CA PHE A 58 -4.09 7.83 2.81
C PHE A 58 -5.26 6.91 2.50
N LEU A 59 -5.69 6.13 3.48
CA LEU A 59 -6.99 5.45 3.47
C LEU A 59 -7.90 6.20 4.43
N LEU A 60 -8.95 6.83 3.89
CA LEU A 60 -9.83 7.69 4.66
C LEU A 60 -11.26 7.15 4.70
N GLN A 61 -11.90 7.40 5.85
CA GLN A 61 -13.35 7.28 6.01
C GLN A 61 -13.89 8.68 6.26
N ASP A 62 -15.07 8.96 5.71
CA ASP A 62 -15.75 10.24 5.87
C ASP A 62 -16.45 10.31 7.25
N GLU A 63 -15.64 10.31 8.30
CA GLU A 63 -16.05 10.45 9.68
C GLU A 63 -15.43 11.72 10.27
N GLU A 64 -16.24 12.55 10.93
CA GLU A 64 -15.80 13.86 11.43
C GLU A 64 -14.55 13.76 12.32
N SER A 65 -14.54 12.81 13.24
CA SER A 65 -13.42 12.58 14.17
C SER A 65 -12.11 12.22 13.45
N ARG A 66 -12.19 11.48 12.33
CA ARG A 66 -11.04 11.15 11.48
C ARG A 66 -10.60 12.33 10.64
N MET A 67 -11.55 13.07 10.07
CA MET A 67 -11.25 14.25 9.27
C MET A 67 -10.52 15.31 10.09
N VAL A 68 -10.87 15.51 11.36
CA VAL A 68 -10.13 16.42 12.28
C VAL A 68 -8.66 16.04 12.39
N LYS A 69 -8.35 14.74 12.52
CA LYS A 69 -6.97 14.25 12.56
C LYS A 69 -6.29 14.44 11.20
N PHE A 70 -6.99 14.09 10.13
CA PHE A 70 -6.48 14.21 8.76
C PHE A 70 -6.10 15.65 8.39
N TRP A 71 -6.89 16.65 8.79
CA TRP A 71 -6.55 18.05 8.52
C TRP A 71 -5.22 18.46 9.15
N ARG A 72 -4.91 17.94 10.35
CA ARG A 72 -3.64 18.18 11.02
C ARG A 72 -2.51 17.42 10.33
N ALA A 73 -2.75 16.16 9.95
CA ALA A 73 -1.80 15.33 9.22
C ALA A 73 -1.41 15.98 7.89
N LEU A 74 -2.38 16.30 7.03
CA LEU A 74 -2.18 16.93 5.73
C LEU A 74 -1.46 18.28 5.85
N SER A 75 -1.93 19.15 6.75
CA SER A 75 -1.30 20.48 6.96
C SER A 75 0.15 20.36 7.41
N SER A 76 0.45 19.42 8.33
CA SER A 76 1.82 19.19 8.80
C SER A 76 2.71 18.62 7.70
N PHE A 77 2.20 17.65 6.93
CA PHE A 77 2.93 17.00 5.85
C PHE A 77 3.25 17.98 4.72
N ASP A 78 2.28 18.79 4.31
CA ASP A 78 2.50 19.84 3.31
C ASP A 78 3.53 20.85 3.79
N LYS A 79 3.34 21.40 4.99
CA LYS A 79 4.24 22.41 5.58
C LYS A 79 5.68 21.94 5.66
N PHE A 80 5.89 20.68 6.06
CA PHE A 80 7.22 20.17 6.37
C PHE A 80 7.85 19.30 5.27
N PHE A 81 7.11 18.97 4.21
CA PHE A 81 7.62 18.17 3.10
C PHE A 81 6.98 18.53 1.76
N ASN A 82 5.67 18.32 1.60
CA ASN A 82 5.12 18.20 0.25
C ASN A 82 4.89 19.52 -0.48
N LEU A 83 4.87 20.68 0.19
CA LEU A 83 4.90 21.97 -0.50
C LEU A 83 6.19 22.16 -1.31
N LYS A 84 7.30 21.58 -0.85
CA LYS A 84 8.60 21.67 -1.54
C LYS A 84 8.68 20.69 -2.72
N TYR A 85 8.17 19.47 -2.56
CA TYR A 85 8.38 18.40 -3.54
C TYR A 85 7.17 18.12 -4.44
N ASN A 86 5.96 18.49 -4.02
CA ASN A 86 4.72 18.43 -4.78
C ASN A 86 4.44 17.05 -5.40
N TYR A 87 4.50 15.98 -4.61
CA TYR A 87 4.09 14.65 -5.06
C TYR A 87 2.55 14.51 -4.97
N PRO A 88 1.91 13.76 -5.88
CA PRO A 88 0.47 13.54 -5.84
C PRO A 88 0.08 12.74 -4.60
N ILE A 89 -1.08 13.09 -4.05
CA ILE A 89 -1.69 12.40 -2.90
C ILE A 89 -2.90 11.62 -3.40
N ILE A 90 -2.91 10.32 -3.15
CA ILE A 90 -4.00 9.41 -3.47
C ILE A 90 -4.82 9.16 -2.20
N ILE A 91 -6.10 9.47 -2.25
CA ILE A 91 -7.04 9.18 -1.17
C ILE A 91 -7.85 7.95 -1.56
N PHE A 92 -7.57 6.84 -0.89
CA PHE A 92 -8.43 5.66 -0.96
C PHE A 92 -9.62 5.84 -0.03
N HIS A 93 -10.83 5.51 -0.49
CA HIS A 93 -12.05 5.65 0.29
C HIS A 93 -13.13 4.64 -0.11
N GLU A 94 -14.12 4.41 0.75
CA GLU A 94 -15.31 3.62 0.42
C GLU A 94 -16.40 4.48 -0.28
N ARG A 95 -17.51 3.86 -0.68
CA ARG A 95 -18.57 4.49 -1.51
C ARG A 95 -19.25 5.73 -0.91
N ASN A 96 -19.20 5.92 0.41
CA ASN A 96 -19.93 6.96 1.13
C ASN A 96 -19.13 8.27 1.32
N PHE A 97 -18.02 8.45 0.62
CA PHE A 97 -17.16 9.62 0.77
C PHE A 97 -17.75 10.85 0.06
N ARG A 98 -18.20 11.87 0.81
CA ARG A 98 -18.97 12.99 0.28
C ARG A 98 -18.14 13.91 -0.62
N GLU A 99 -18.72 14.36 -1.73
CA GLU A 99 -18.10 15.33 -2.65
C GLU A 99 -17.72 16.64 -1.96
N THR A 100 -18.49 17.10 -0.97
CA THR A 100 -18.16 18.29 -0.17
C THR A 100 -16.84 18.13 0.58
N ILE A 101 -16.55 16.93 1.08
CA ILE A 101 -15.29 16.62 1.74
C ILE A 101 -14.17 16.50 0.72
N LYS A 102 -14.40 15.87 -0.44
CA LYS A 102 -13.40 15.82 -1.54
C LYS A 102 -12.96 17.22 -1.97
N SER A 103 -13.90 18.12 -2.23
CA SER A 103 -13.63 19.52 -2.58
C SER A 103 -12.88 20.26 -1.47
N LYS A 104 -13.20 19.97 -0.20
CA LYS A 104 -12.50 20.55 0.95
C LYS A 104 -11.06 20.02 1.07
N ILE A 105 -10.79 18.75 0.75
CA ILE A 105 -9.42 18.22 0.72
C ILE A 105 -8.63 18.91 -0.38
N GLN A 106 -9.20 19.02 -1.58
CA GLN A 106 -8.56 19.66 -2.73
C GLN A 106 -8.21 21.14 -2.47
N SER A 107 -9.01 21.87 -1.68
CA SER A 107 -8.72 23.27 -1.36
C SER A 107 -7.70 23.46 -0.22
N LYS A 108 -7.29 22.39 0.46
CA LYS A 108 -6.38 22.44 1.61
C LYS A 108 -4.92 22.17 1.26
N THR A 109 -4.62 21.82 0.02
CA THR A 109 -3.27 21.49 -0.45
C THR A 109 -3.07 21.91 -1.89
N ASN A 110 -1.83 22.25 -2.25
CA ASN A 110 -1.43 22.49 -3.63
C ASN A 110 -1.05 21.18 -4.36
N SER A 111 -0.98 20.06 -3.61
CA SER A 111 -0.66 18.76 -4.16
C SER A 111 -1.80 18.26 -5.06
N PRO A 112 -1.52 17.62 -6.21
CA PRO A 112 -2.55 16.94 -6.98
C PRO A 112 -3.23 15.86 -6.12
N ILE A 113 -4.54 16.00 -5.90
CA ILE A 113 -5.35 15.01 -5.18
C ILE A 113 -6.03 14.07 -6.18
N ILE A 114 -5.86 12.77 -5.97
CA ILE A 114 -6.51 11.71 -6.73
C ILE A 114 -7.36 10.89 -5.78
N PHE A 115 -8.65 10.74 -6.07
CA PHE A 115 -9.53 9.84 -5.31
C PHE A 115 -9.57 8.47 -5.97
N GLN A 116 -9.49 7.41 -5.18
CA GLN A 116 -9.71 6.03 -5.61
C GLN A 116 -10.71 5.36 -4.66
N GLN A 117 -11.86 5.01 -5.19
CA GLN A 117 -12.85 4.25 -4.47
C GLN A 117 -12.47 2.76 -4.42
N ILE A 118 -12.49 2.20 -3.21
CA ILE A 118 -12.29 0.79 -2.93
C ILE A 118 -13.55 0.16 -2.34
N GLU A 119 -13.58 -1.16 -2.29
CA GLU A 119 -14.68 -1.92 -1.68
C GLU A 119 -14.14 -2.98 -0.73
N PHE A 120 -14.68 -2.99 0.48
CA PHE A 120 -14.35 -3.95 1.51
C PHE A 120 -15.33 -5.10 1.51
N VAL A 121 -14.92 -6.19 0.86
CA VAL A 121 -15.69 -7.44 0.77
C VAL A 121 -15.00 -8.53 1.59
N ILE A 122 -15.77 -9.18 2.47
CA ILE A 122 -15.30 -10.38 3.18
C ILE A 122 -15.18 -11.50 2.14
N PRO A 123 -13.98 -12.11 1.96
CA PRO A 123 -13.79 -13.16 0.97
C PRO A 123 -14.71 -14.36 1.20
N ASN A 124 -15.14 -15.02 0.12
CA ASN A 124 -16.11 -16.13 0.19
C ASN A 124 -15.61 -17.35 0.98
N PHE A 125 -14.30 -17.54 1.11
CA PHE A 125 -13.73 -18.61 1.92
C PHE A 125 -13.81 -18.34 3.44
N ILE A 126 -14.22 -17.13 3.83
CA ILE A 126 -14.50 -16.79 5.22
C ILE A 126 -15.96 -17.13 5.55
N ILE A 127 -16.12 -18.01 6.54
CA ILE A 127 -17.41 -18.42 7.09
C ILE A 127 -17.89 -17.30 7.99
N ARG A 128 -18.82 -16.48 7.49
CA ARG A 128 -19.32 -15.28 8.18
C ARG A 128 -19.92 -15.56 9.56
N SER A 129 -20.56 -16.72 9.76
CA SER A 129 -21.12 -17.12 11.05
C SER A 129 -20.07 -17.40 12.13
N LYS A 130 -18.80 -17.57 11.75
CA LYS A 130 -17.67 -17.73 12.68
C LYS A 130 -16.93 -16.44 12.97
N LEU A 131 -17.38 -15.31 12.43
CA LEU A 131 -16.74 -14.02 12.65
C LEU A 131 -17.24 -13.39 13.94
N GLU A 132 -16.29 -13.14 14.85
CA GLU A 132 -16.56 -12.28 16.00
C GLU A 132 -16.63 -10.82 15.57
N ALA A 133 -17.50 -10.04 16.23
CA ALA A 133 -17.67 -8.61 15.94
C ALA A 133 -16.39 -7.80 16.23
N LYS A 134 -15.67 -8.16 17.29
CA LYS A 134 -14.37 -7.59 17.65
C LYS A 134 -13.39 -8.69 18.06
N VAL A 135 -12.16 -8.60 17.58
CA VAL A 135 -11.04 -9.45 18.01
C VAL A 135 -9.87 -8.53 18.36
N CYS A 136 -9.27 -8.68 19.54
CA CYS A 136 -8.24 -7.77 20.04
C CYS A 136 -8.64 -6.28 19.98
N GLY A 137 -9.90 -5.98 20.32
CA GLY A 137 -10.45 -4.62 20.26
C GLY A 137 -10.75 -4.12 18.84
N ALA A 138 -10.38 -4.86 17.79
CA ALA A 138 -10.52 -4.46 16.40
C ALA A 138 -11.82 -4.99 15.77
N GLY A 139 -12.61 -4.09 15.20
CA GLY A 139 -13.83 -4.43 14.44
C GLY A 139 -13.53 -5.01 13.05
N ILE A 140 -14.58 -5.37 12.31
CA ILE A 140 -14.48 -5.87 10.92
C ILE A 140 -13.84 -4.83 9.99
N GLY A 141 -14.17 -3.54 10.14
CA GLY A 141 -13.57 -2.46 9.34
C GLY A 141 -12.04 -2.36 9.47
N TYR A 142 -11.52 -2.52 10.70
CA TYR A 142 -10.06 -2.56 10.93
C TYR A 142 -9.42 -3.77 10.25
N ARG A 143 -10.07 -4.94 10.31
CA ARG A 143 -9.58 -6.16 9.65
C ARG A 143 -9.59 -6.04 8.12
N HIS A 144 -10.57 -5.33 7.55
CA HIS A 144 -10.54 -4.95 6.14
C HIS A 144 -9.39 -4.01 5.79
N MET A 145 -9.13 -2.99 6.62
CA MET A 145 -8.00 -2.09 6.45
C MET A 145 -6.67 -2.86 6.46
N CYS A 146 -6.48 -3.80 7.39
CA CYS A 146 -5.28 -4.65 7.40
C CYS A 146 -5.17 -5.47 6.10
N ARG A 147 -6.26 -6.10 5.64
CA ARG A 147 -6.24 -6.82 4.35
C ARG A 147 -5.92 -5.89 3.18
N PHE A 148 -6.41 -4.65 3.20
CA PHE A 148 -6.16 -3.67 2.15
C PHE A 148 -4.67 -3.33 2.05
N HIS A 149 -4.03 -2.94 3.15
CA HIS A 149 -2.61 -2.58 3.13
C HIS A 149 -1.69 -3.76 2.90
N ALA A 150 -2.06 -4.96 3.36
CA ALA A 150 -1.26 -6.16 3.17
C ALA A 150 -1.36 -6.71 1.74
N LYS A 151 -2.55 -6.65 1.13
CA LYS A 151 -2.85 -7.35 -0.13
C LYS A 151 -3.40 -6.43 -1.22
N LEU A 152 -4.56 -5.83 -1.00
CA LEU A 152 -5.32 -5.19 -2.08
C LEU A 152 -4.59 -4.00 -2.69
N LEU A 153 -3.79 -3.27 -1.90
CA LEU A 153 -2.95 -2.21 -2.43
C LEU A 153 -1.92 -2.76 -3.43
N ALA A 154 -1.29 -3.90 -3.14
CA ALA A 154 -0.29 -4.52 -4.01
C ALA A 154 -0.87 -4.94 -5.37
N GLU A 155 -2.15 -5.34 -5.38
CA GLU A 155 -2.93 -5.71 -6.57
C GLU A 155 -3.49 -4.50 -7.33
N HIS A 156 -3.45 -3.31 -6.73
CA HIS A 156 -4.05 -2.12 -7.30
C HIS A 156 -3.24 -1.62 -8.51
N GLN A 157 -3.93 -1.24 -9.59
CA GLN A 157 -3.30 -0.79 -10.85
C GLN A 157 -2.26 0.34 -10.66
N LEU A 158 -2.45 1.19 -9.64
CA LEU A 158 -1.51 2.26 -9.29
C LEU A 158 -0.10 1.78 -9.03
N MET A 159 0.05 0.56 -8.51
CA MET A 159 1.35 -0.02 -8.21
C MET A 159 2.20 -0.26 -9.46
N GLN A 160 1.58 -0.28 -10.64
CA GLN A 160 2.26 -0.41 -11.94
C GLN A 160 2.71 0.94 -12.50
N ASN A 161 2.11 2.03 -12.04
CA ASN A 161 2.28 3.37 -12.60
C ASN A 161 3.37 4.19 -11.90
N PHE A 162 3.73 3.80 -10.68
CA PHE A 162 4.70 4.49 -9.84
C PHE A 162 5.79 3.51 -9.37
N ASP A 163 6.98 4.04 -9.10
CA ASP A 163 8.15 3.28 -8.63
C ASP A 163 8.18 3.18 -7.09
N TYR A 164 7.64 4.20 -6.41
CA TYR A 164 7.60 4.29 -4.95
C TYR A 164 6.24 4.80 -4.43
N TYR A 165 5.96 4.53 -3.16
CA TYR A 165 4.89 5.20 -2.44
C TYR A 165 5.29 5.55 -1.01
N LEU A 166 4.62 6.54 -0.43
CA LEU A 166 4.64 6.86 0.99
C LEU A 166 3.23 6.68 1.55
N ARG A 167 3.05 5.73 2.47
CA ARG A 167 1.84 5.62 3.28
C ARG A 167 1.92 6.56 4.47
N LEU A 168 0.82 7.25 4.72
CA LEU A 168 0.54 7.94 5.97
C LEU A 168 -0.87 7.57 6.44
N ASP A 169 -1.02 7.28 7.73
CA ASP A 169 -2.33 7.20 8.38
C ASP A 169 -2.94 8.60 8.61
N ASP A 170 -4.25 8.68 8.84
CA ASP A 170 -5.01 9.93 8.99
C ASP A 170 -4.59 10.79 10.21
N ASP A 171 -3.82 10.25 11.14
CA ASP A 171 -3.27 10.93 12.31
C ASP A 171 -1.73 10.96 12.33
N SER A 172 -1.10 10.73 11.18
CA SER A 172 0.35 10.87 10.96
C SER A 172 0.78 12.33 10.98
N LEU A 173 1.54 12.75 12.00
CA LEU A 173 2.03 14.12 12.12
C LEU A 173 3.53 14.19 11.84
N ILE A 174 3.90 15.00 10.84
CA ILE A 174 5.29 15.46 10.68
C ILE A 174 5.49 16.67 11.61
N LEU A 175 6.50 16.62 12.47
CA LEU A 175 6.69 17.63 13.52
C LEU A 175 7.74 18.69 13.17
N LYS A 176 8.67 18.36 12.27
CA LYS A 176 9.78 19.24 11.86
C LYS A 176 10.01 19.16 10.33
N PRO A 177 10.58 20.19 9.70
CA PRO A 177 10.92 20.17 8.28
C PRO A 177 11.80 18.98 7.91
N ILE A 178 11.46 18.29 6.83
CA ILE A 178 12.27 17.22 6.25
C ILE A 178 13.17 17.85 5.17
N SER A 179 14.49 17.83 5.38
CA SER A 179 15.44 18.58 4.54
C SER A 179 15.69 17.98 3.16
N TYR A 180 15.28 16.74 2.92
CA TYR A 180 15.56 15.96 1.70
C TYR A 180 14.30 15.37 1.08
N ASP A 181 14.39 14.98 -0.20
CA ASP A 181 13.32 14.27 -0.90
C ASP A 181 13.38 12.78 -0.51
N ILE A 182 12.37 12.31 0.21
CA ILE A 182 12.27 10.95 0.75
C ILE A 182 12.40 9.91 -0.37
N PHE A 183 11.74 10.11 -1.51
CA PHE A 183 11.77 9.14 -2.61
C PHE A 183 13.08 9.16 -3.36
N ARG A 184 13.70 10.34 -3.49
CA ARG A 184 15.03 10.46 -4.08
C ARG A 184 16.06 9.76 -3.20
N HIS A 185 15.95 9.89 -1.89
CA HIS A 185 16.81 9.19 -0.94
C HIS A 185 16.74 7.67 -1.12
N LEU A 186 15.54 7.08 -1.29
CA LEU A 186 15.41 5.65 -1.57
C LEU A 186 16.04 5.29 -2.92
N ARG A 187 15.70 6.01 -3.99
CA ARG A 187 16.17 5.73 -5.34
C ARG A 187 17.69 5.78 -5.44
N ASP A 188 18.30 6.87 -4.98
CA ASP A 188 19.72 7.14 -5.17
C ASP A 188 20.59 6.19 -4.32
N ASN A 189 20.07 5.70 -3.19
CA ASN A 189 20.73 4.73 -2.31
C ASN A 189 20.26 3.28 -2.52
N LYS A 190 19.39 3.03 -3.51
CA LYS A 190 18.85 1.69 -3.84
C LYS A 190 18.11 1.00 -2.68
N TYR A 191 17.45 1.77 -1.83
CA TYR A 191 16.60 1.24 -0.78
C TYR A 191 15.22 0.83 -1.33
N THR A 192 14.74 -0.29 -0.81
CA THR A 192 13.44 -0.88 -1.13
C THR A 192 12.37 -0.46 -0.13
N TYR A 193 12.72 -0.33 1.15
CA TYR A 193 11.77 -0.07 2.22
C TYR A 193 12.38 0.85 3.28
N GLY A 194 11.63 1.87 3.68
CA GLY A 194 12.00 2.81 4.73
C GLY A 194 10.94 2.85 5.82
N TYR A 195 11.38 2.79 7.08
CA TYR A 195 10.54 2.88 8.27
C TYR A 195 11.06 3.95 9.24
N LEU A 196 10.25 4.32 10.24
CA LEU A 196 10.69 5.23 11.31
C LEU A 196 10.80 4.57 12.67
N LEU A 197 9.90 3.63 12.97
CA LEU A 197 9.83 2.96 14.26
C LEU A 197 9.62 1.47 14.05
N THR A 198 10.17 0.69 14.97
CA THR A 198 9.75 -0.70 15.18
C THR A 198 9.00 -0.82 16.50
N THR A 199 8.03 -1.72 16.59
CA THR A 199 7.36 -2.05 17.85
C THR A 199 7.18 -3.56 17.98
N MET A 200 6.66 -4.01 19.13
CA MET A 200 6.29 -5.40 19.36
C MET A 200 4.80 -5.58 19.09
N GLU A 201 4.48 -6.54 18.23
CA GLU A 201 3.11 -6.98 17.98
C GLU A 201 2.62 -7.88 19.12
N SER A 202 1.33 -7.82 19.43
CA SER A 202 0.69 -8.67 20.42
C SER A 202 0.68 -10.14 19.97
N PRO A 203 1.31 -11.06 20.72
CA PRO A 203 1.28 -12.49 20.40
C PRO A 203 -0.12 -13.09 20.38
N ILE A 204 -1.03 -12.54 21.19
CA ILE A 204 -2.44 -12.97 21.26
C ILE A 204 -3.14 -12.67 19.93
N CYS A 205 -2.86 -11.52 19.34
CA CYS A 205 -3.59 -11.03 18.17
C CYS A 205 -2.99 -11.49 16.84
N ALA A 206 -1.67 -11.63 16.80
CA ALA A 206 -0.94 -12.18 15.66
C ALA A 206 -0.64 -13.68 15.83
N GLY A 207 -1.35 -14.36 16.74
CA GLY A 207 -1.20 -15.79 16.99
C GLY A 207 -1.29 -16.61 15.71
N GLY A 208 -0.33 -17.53 15.51
CA GLY A 208 -0.27 -18.40 14.34
C GLY A 208 0.35 -17.80 13.08
N LEU A 209 0.63 -16.49 13.03
CA LEU A 209 1.15 -15.83 11.83
C LEU A 209 2.60 -16.26 11.51
N TRP A 210 3.47 -16.28 12.53
CA TRP A 210 4.86 -16.72 12.36
C TRP A 210 4.93 -18.21 12.01
N GLU A 211 4.10 -19.04 12.65
CA GLU A 211 4.00 -20.47 12.37
C GLU A 211 3.45 -20.72 10.96
N GLY A 212 2.46 -19.94 10.52
CA GLY A 212 1.97 -19.94 9.15
C GLY A 212 3.05 -19.56 8.14
N THR A 213 3.83 -18.53 8.45
CA THR A 213 4.96 -18.10 7.62
C THR A 213 6.05 -19.17 7.55
N GLN A 214 6.38 -19.83 8.67
CA GLN A 214 7.34 -20.93 8.68
C GLN A 214 6.86 -22.12 7.81
N ARG A 215 5.57 -22.47 7.88
CA ARG A 215 4.98 -23.49 7.00
C ARG A 215 5.05 -23.09 5.53
N PHE A 216 4.85 -21.81 5.22
CA PHE A 216 5.00 -21.29 3.86
C PHE A 216 6.45 -21.42 3.35
N ILE A 217 7.43 -21.02 4.17
CA ILE A 217 8.86 -21.17 3.88
C ILE A 217 9.18 -22.63 3.51
N GLN A 218 8.77 -23.58 4.35
CA GLN A 218 9.01 -25.01 4.14
C GLN A 218 8.31 -25.50 2.87
N LYS A 219 7.03 -25.18 2.69
CA LYS A 219 6.22 -25.61 1.55
C LYS A 219 6.75 -25.11 0.21
N LYS A 220 7.33 -23.90 0.19
CA LYS A 220 7.84 -23.27 -1.03
C LYS A 220 9.37 -23.38 -1.18
N ASN A 221 10.04 -24.05 -0.24
CA ASN A 221 11.49 -24.16 -0.17
C ASN A 221 12.20 -22.79 -0.30
N ILE A 222 11.68 -21.78 0.41
CA ILE A 222 12.21 -20.42 0.36
C ILE A 222 13.48 -20.35 1.20
N THR A 223 14.54 -19.74 0.66
CA THR A 223 15.66 -19.27 1.46
C THR A 223 15.34 -17.84 1.91
N PRO A 224 14.93 -17.63 3.17
CA PRO A 224 14.55 -16.29 3.62
C PRO A 224 15.77 -15.38 3.73
N GLN A 225 15.53 -14.07 3.74
CA GLN A 225 16.56 -13.06 3.97
C GLN A 225 16.87 -12.97 5.48
N PHE A 226 16.35 -11.95 6.16
CA PHE A 226 16.64 -11.73 7.58
C PHE A 226 15.62 -12.36 8.53
N TYR A 227 14.59 -13.07 8.02
CA TYR A 227 13.58 -13.76 8.86
C TYR A 227 14.18 -14.61 10.00
N PRO A 228 15.22 -15.46 9.78
CA PRO A 228 15.73 -16.34 10.84
C PRO A 228 16.34 -15.58 12.02
N THR A 229 16.86 -14.38 11.76
CA THR A 229 17.53 -13.53 12.75
C THR A 229 16.63 -12.40 13.26
N TRP A 230 15.45 -12.21 12.65
CA TRP A 230 14.54 -11.15 13.03
C TRP A 230 13.79 -11.52 14.33
N PRO A 231 13.75 -10.65 15.36
CA PRO A 231 13.07 -10.98 16.60
C PRO A 231 11.58 -11.28 16.37
N LYS A 232 11.10 -12.41 16.91
CA LYS A 232 9.69 -12.80 16.82
C LYS A 232 8.80 -11.68 17.37
N TYR A 233 7.72 -11.36 16.65
CA TYR A 233 6.79 -10.26 16.95
C TYR A 233 7.34 -8.84 16.84
N LYS A 234 8.63 -8.63 16.56
CA LYS A 234 9.11 -7.28 16.21
C LYS A 234 8.59 -6.93 14.81
N ILE A 235 8.04 -5.74 14.64
CA ILE A 235 7.44 -5.29 13.38
C ILE A 235 7.91 -3.89 13.02
N PHE A 236 7.97 -3.58 11.71
CA PHE A 236 8.02 -2.20 11.25
C PHE A 236 6.66 -1.55 11.49
N TYR A 237 6.65 -0.39 12.16
CA TYR A 237 5.43 0.33 12.49
C TYR A 237 4.98 1.16 11.30
N ASN A 238 4.17 0.55 10.44
CA ASN A 238 3.98 0.98 9.06
C ASN A 238 2.90 2.05 8.83
N ASN A 239 2.39 2.72 9.87
CA ASN A 239 1.60 3.96 9.70
C ASN A 239 2.41 5.06 9.02
N PHE A 240 3.74 5.01 9.14
CA PHE A 240 4.68 5.58 8.19
C PHE A 240 5.37 4.45 7.44
N GLU A 241 5.25 4.45 6.11
CA GLU A 241 5.98 3.50 5.28
C GLU A 241 6.33 4.14 3.95
N VAL A 242 7.62 4.20 3.62
CA VAL A 242 8.07 4.51 2.26
C VAL A 242 8.59 3.23 1.61
N SER A 243 8.11 2.89 0.42
CA SER A 243 8.47 1.62 -0.20
C SER A 243 8.50 1.68 -1.72
N SER A 244 9.39 0.90 -2.34
CA SER A 244 9.30 0.59 -3.76
C SER A 244 8.04 -0.23 -4.04
N THR A 245 7.28 0.15 -5.06
CA THR A 245 6.09 -0.60 -5.49
C THR A 245 6.45 -1.99 -6.01
N SER A 246 7.66 -2.15 -6.56
CA SER A 246 8.09 -3.35 -7.28
C SER A 246 8.05 -4.61 -6.42
N ILE A 247 8.43 -4.52 -5.15
CA ILE A 247 8.57 -5.71 -4.29
C ILE A 247 7.21 -6.33 -3.95
N TRP A 248 6.17 -5.52 -3.85
CA TRP A 248 4.81 -5.97 -3.58
C TRP A 248 4.15 -6.60 -4.82
N ARG A 249 4.71 -6.37 -6.02
CA ARG A 249 4.23 -6.92 -7.28
C ARG A 249 4.97 -8.18 -7.72
N THR A 250 5.90 -8.69 -6.91
CA THR A 250 6.63 -9.92 -7.23
C THR A 250 5.73 -11.14 -7.05
N ASP A 251 5.92 -12.16 -7.89
CA ASP A 251 5.22 -13.45 -7.74
C ASP A 251 5.51 -14.09 -6.38
N ALA A 252 6.70 -13.86 -5.81
CA ALA A 252 7.08 -14.32 -4.49
C ALA A 252 6.22 -13.70 -3.39
N TYR A 253 6.06 -12.37 -3.38
CA TYR A 253 5.18 -11.70 -2.43
C TYR A 253 3.72 -12.05 -2.67
N ALA A 254 3.26 -12.06 -3.93
CA ALA A 254 1.91 -12.45 -4.30
C ALA A 254 1.56 -13.86 -3.78
N SER A 255 2.45 -14.84 -4.00
CA SER A 255 2.26 -16.20 -3.48
C SER A 255 2.24 -16.26 -1.95
N TYR A 256 3.02 -15.43 -1.27
CA TYR A 256 3.04 -15.35 0.20
C TYR A 256 1.75 -14.74 0.74
N ILE A 257 1.35 -13.57 0.25
CA ILE A 257 0.16 -12.89 0.75
C ILE A 257 -1.11 -13.68 0.43
N ASP A 258 -1.18 -14.37 -0.71
CA ASP A 258 -2.29 -15.27 -1.03
C ASP A 258 -2.38 -16.45 -0.06
N TYR A 259 -1.25 -17.04 0.31
CA TYR A 259 -1.21 -18.10 1.30
C TYR A 259 -1.72 -17.61 2.66
N ILE A 260 -1.21 -16.46 3.12
CA ILE A 260 -1.59 -15.84 4.40
C ILE A 260 -3.06 -15.41 4.41
N ASP A 261 -3.55 -14.77 3.35
CA ASP A 261 -4.96 -14.34 3.21
C ASP A 261 -5.91 -15.55 3.27
N ARG A 262 -5.57 -16.66 2.59
CA ARG A 262 -6.36 -17.90 2.58
C ARG A 262 -6.41 -18.61 3.92
N MET A 263 -5.47 -18.36 4.84
CA MET A 263 -5.59 -18.85 6.22
C MET A 263 -6.74 -18.18 6.98
N GLY A 264 -7.24 -17.04 6.49
CA GLY A 264 -8.42 -16.34 7.00
C GLY A 264 -8.22 -15.62 8.34
N ALA A 265 -7.05 -15.73 8.95
CA ALA A 265 -6.76 -15.15 10.27
C ALA A 265 -6.60 -13.62 10.27
N ILE A 266 -6.60 -12.95 9.11
CA ILE A 266 -6.86 -11.51 9.04
C ILE A 266 -8.27 -11.20 9.58
N PHE A 267 -9.25 -12.07 9.32
CA PHE A 267 -10.63 -11.91 9.76
C PHE A 267 -10.99 -12.69 11.03
N TYR A 268 -10.59 -13.96 11.13
CA TYR A 268 -10.91 -14.79 12.30
C TYR A 268 -10.09 -14.40 13.54
N ALA A 269 -8.86 -13.93 13.33
CA ALA A 269 -8.03 -13.34 14.37
C ALA A 269 -7.93 -11.83 14.11
N ARG A 270 -6.73 -11.27 14.26
CA ARG A 270 -6.44 -9.87 13.93
C ARG A 270 -5.05 -9.78 13.32
N TRP A 271 -4.77 -10.54 12.27
CA TRP A 271 -3.45 -10.38 11.61
C TRP A 271 -3.35 -9.01 10.95
N GLY A 272 -2.50 -8.16 11.54
CA GLY A 272 -2.27 -6.80 11.07
C GLY A 272 -1.45 -6.79 9.79
N ASP A 273 -1.58 -5.73 9.00
CA ASP A 273 -0.74 -5.52 7.82
C ASP A 273 0.73 -5.28 8.19
N ALA A 274 1.01 -4.59 9.30
CA ALA A 274 2.36 -4.35 9.78
C ALA A 274 3.18 -5.65 10.02
N PRO A 275 2.71 -6.65 10.81
CA PRO A 275 3.42 -7.92 10.93
C PRO A 275 3.45 -8.70 9.60
N ILE A 276 2.37 -8.72 8.81
CA ILE A 276 2.34 -9.44 7.54
C ILE A 276 3.42 -8.91 6.57
N LYS A 277 3.50 -7.58 6.41
CA LYS A 277 4.49 -6.92 5.54
C LYS A 277 5.90 -7.03 6.09
N THR A 278 6.10 -6.92 7.41
CA THR A 278 7.41 -7.17 8.04
C THR A 278 7.91 -8.57 7.67
N LEU A 279 7.05 -9.57 7.80
CA LEU A 279 7.39 -10.94 7.44
C LEU A 279 7.67 -11.07 5.95
N GLY A 280 6.82 -10.53 5.07
CA GLY A 280 7.07 -10.52 3.62
C GLY A 280 8.43 -9.90 3.24
N LEU A 281 8.78 -8.76 3.84
CA LEU A 281 10.10 -8.13 3.66
C LEU A 281 11.23 -9.04 4.15
N SER A 282 11.07 -9.66 5.32
CA SER A 282 12.06 -10.57 5.90
C SER A 282 12.32 -11.83 5.09
N LEU A 283 11.38 -12.22 4.23
CA LEU A 283 11.54 -13.33 3.30
C LEU A 283 12.23 -12.91 1.99
N PHE A 284 11.91 -11.72 1.47
CA PHE A 284 12.18 -11.39 0.06
C PHE A 284 13.06 -10.16 -0.17
N VAL A 285 13.40 -9.40 0.86
CA VAL A 285 14.20 -8.16 0.73
C VAL A 285 15.47 -8.26 1.57
N SER A 286 16.61 -7.96 0.95
CA SER A 286 17.88 -7.94 1.67
C SER A 286 17.84 -6.87 2.77
N TRP A 287 18.38 -7.16 3.95
CA TRP A 287 18.48 -6.20 5.05
C TRP A 287 19.17 -4.89 4.62
N ARG A 288 20.14 -4.96 3.70
CA ARG A 288 20.85 -3.78 3.16
C ARG A 288 19.96 -2.83 2.35
N GLN A 289 18.80 -3.29 1.91
CA GLN A 289 17.82 -2.49 1.15
C GLN A 289 16.71 -1.93 2.05
N ILE A 290 16.81 -2.15 3.37
CA ILE A 290 15.89 -1.61 4.37
C ILE A 290 16.61 -0.51 5.16
N ILE A 291 15.93 0.61 5.38
CA ILE A 291 16.49 1.76 6.09
C ILE A 291 15.54 2.28 7.17
N GLU A 292 16.10 2.62 8.33
CA GLU A 292 15.46 3.53 9.27
C GLU A 292 15.68 4.97 8.79
N MET A 293 14.62 5.65 8.38
CA MET A 293 14.71 6.94 7.70
C MET A 293 15.29 8.01 8.64
N PRO A 294 16.41 8.66 8.27
CA PRO A 294 17.10 9.58 9.16
C PRO A 294 16.35 10.91 9.29
N ASN A 295 16.43 11.52 10.47
CA ASN A 295 16.02 12.92 10.71
C ASN A 295 14.57 13.27 10.32
N ILE A 296 13.64 12.34 10.46
CA ILE A 296 12.20 12.61 10.32
C ILE A 296 11.57 12.60 11.71
N SER A 297 11.14 13.79 12.16
CA SER A 297 10.38 13.93 13.40
C SER A 297 8.91 13.64 13.14
N TYR A 298 8.41 12.52 13.65
CA TYR A 298 7.10 11.94 13.36
C TYR A 298 6.37 11.54 14.64
N ARG A 299 5.05 11.73 14.67
CA ARG A 299 4.17 11.21 15.72
C ARG A 299 2.94 10.54 15.12
N HIS A 300 2.58 9.40 15.71
CA HIS A 300 1.32 8.71 15.48
C HIS A 300 0.80 8.18 16.82
N GLN A 301 -0.42 8.57 17.18
CA GLN A 301 -0.98 8.33 18.51
C GLN A 301 0.00 8.77 19.61
N ASN A 302 0.33 7.87 20.55
CA ASN A 302 1.25 8.11 21.66
C ASN A 302 2.72 7.80 21.33
N MET A 303 3.02 7.35 20.11
CA MET A 303 4.39 7.06 19.68
C MET A 303 4.97 8.21 18.88
N GLN A 304 6.20 8.60 19.21
CA GLN A 304 6.94 9.67 18.55
C GLN A 304 8.40 9.26 18.36
N THR A 305 8.99 9.63 17.23
CA THR A 305 10.43 9.50 16.99
C THR A 305 11.22 10.45 17.91
N ARG A 306 12.48 10.11 18.21
CA ARG A 306 13.32 10.90 19.14
C ARG A 306 13.92 12.19 18.56
N TRP A 307 13.68 12.49 17.28
CA TRP A 307 14.35 13.55 16.51
C TRP A 307 13.74 14.95 16.66
#